data_AF-A0A6A9QNW3-F1
#
_entry.id   AF-A0A6A9QNW3-F1
#
_cell.length_a   1.000
_cell.length_b   1.000
_cell.length_c   1.000
_cell.angle_alpha   90.00
_cell.angle_beta   90.00
_cell.angle_gamma   90.00
#
_symmetry.space_group_name_H-M   'P 1'
#
loop_
_entity.id
_entity.type
_entity.pdbx_description
1 polymer ?
#
loop_
_entity_poly.entity_id
_entity_poly.type
_entity_poly.pdbx_seq_one_letter_code
_entity_poly.pdbx_strand_id
1 'polypeptide(L)'
;MMVPHFNRRDLEVLGIFIQMILCSAYKISKITNIPPASIWRILVRFSALGLIIKEERGFKVTPRGLVIAYLLIDKDYIRDKVAERLKEEWKYKGDKEELKGFLNSLQAFLEKNNISPFSLCYSEPLHLAILMNMTNCDDENINKVLGRSLLEWFPTVTTSNGCKAILSYNSEGEVYGLAVDCKISGIKVFHKCPLLDEEVKRLNAR
;
A
#
# COMPACT_ATOMS: atom_id res chain seq x y z
N MET A 1 -12.59 -16.63 3.14
CA MET A 1 -12.56 -15.19 3.47
C MET A 1 -13.98 -14.64 3.51
N MET A 2 -14.51 -14.21 4.66
CA MET A 2 -15.83 -13.57 4.72
C MET A 2 -15.71 -12.12 4.28
N VAL A 3 -16.03 -11.86 3.01
CA VAL A 3 -16.17 -10.51 2.45
C VAL A 3 -17.60 -10.02 2.77
N PRO A 4 -17.79 -8.84 3.38
CA PRO A 4 -19.14 -8.31 3.59
C PRO A 4 -19.81 -8.04 2.23
N HIS A 5 -20.80 -8.86 1.88
CA HIS A 5 -21.86 -8.67 0.87
C HIS A 5 -21.54 -7.89 -0.44
N PHE A 6 -20.39 -8.12 -1.09
CA PHE A 6 -20.21 -7.69 -2.48
C PHE A 6 -20.83 -8.72 -3.42
N ASN A 7 -21.84 -8.30 -4.19
CA ASN A 7 -22.34 -9.08 -5.32
C ASN A 7 -21.60 -8.69 -6.62
N ARG A 8 -21.87 -9.42 -7.70
CA ARG A 8 -21.25 -9.19 -9.01
C ARG A 8 -21.43 -7.74 -9.52
N ARG A 9 -22.57 -7.10 -9.27
CA ARG A 9 -22.81 -5.70 -9.69
C ARG A 9 -21.97 -4.72 -8.89
N ASP A 10 -21.73 -5.01 -7.61
CA ASP A 10 -20.85 -4.16 -6.79
C ASP A 10 -19.42 -4.18 -7.36
N LEU A 11 -18.89 -5.37 -7.66
CA LEU A 11 -17.55 -5.50 -8.25
C LEU A 11 -17.45 -4.86 -9.64
N GLU A 12 -18.50 -4.94 -10.45
CA GLU A 12 -18.58 -4.26 -11.74
C GLU A 12 -18.52 -2.73 -11.59
N VAL A 13 -19.32 -2.16 -10.69
CA VAL A 13 -19.33 -0.71 -10.43
C VAL A 13 -17.98 -0.25 -9.86
N LEU A 14 -17.38 -1.00 -8.94
CA LEU A 14 -16.06 -0.69 -8.39
C LEU A 14 -14.98 -0.74 -9.47
N GLY A 15 -15.02 -1.74 -10.36
CA GLY A 15 -14.08 -1.86 -11.49
C GLY A 15 -14.17 -0.70 -12.48
N ILE A 16 -15.35 -0.12 -12.69
CA ILE A 16 -15.50 1.11 -13.49
C ILE A 16 -14.89 2.31 -12.76
N PHE A 17 -15.10 2.40 -11.45
CA PHE A 17 -14.47 3.45 -10.63
C PHE A 17 -12.95 3.40 -10.66
N ILE A 18 -12.34 2.22 -10.72
CA ILE A 18 -10.87 2.14 -10.83
C ILE A 18 -10.38 2.78 -12.13
N GLN A 19 -11.11 2.59 -13.22
CA GLN A 19 -10.77 3.15 -14.53
C GLN A 19 -11.04 4.67 -14.63
N MET A 20 -11.80 5.23 -13.70
CA MET A 20 -12.23 6.63 -13.75
C MET A 20 -11.72 7.41 -12.54
N ILE A 21 -11.10 8.57 -12.77
CA ILE A 21 -10.58 9.41 -11.67
C ILE A 21 -11.74 9.94 -10.82
N LEU A 22 -12.76 10.51 -11.47
CA LEU A 22 -13.96 11.07 -10.86
C LEU A 22 -15.19 10.67 -11.68
N CYS A 23 -16.23 10.15 -11.02
CA CYS A 23 -17.43 9.71 -11.71
C CYS A 23 -18.73 10.00 -10.94
N SER A 24 -19.80 10.33 -11.66
CA SER A 24 -21.14 10.55 -11.10
C SER A 24 -22.00 9.28 -11.20
N ALA A 25 -22.99 9.14 -10.32
CA ALA A 25 -23.93 8.02 -10.36
C ALA A 25 -24.64 7.88 -11.72
N TYR A 26 -24.94 9.01 -12.36
CA TYR A 26 -25.57 9.05 -13.69
C TYR A 26 -24.65 8.47 -14.78
N LYS A 27 -23.36 8.85 -14.78
CA LYS A 27 -22.41 8.35 -15.76
C LYS A 27 -22.19 6.85 -15.64
N ILE A 28 -22.10 6.34 -14.41
CA ILE A 28 -21.98 4.90 -14.14
C ILE A 28 -23.25 4.16 -14.59
N SER A 29 -24.43 4.72 -14.30
CA SER A 29 -25.70 4.16 -14.74
C SER A 29 -25.75 3.99 -16.26
N LYS A 30 -25.26 4.98 -17.02
CA LYS A 30 -25.17 4.90 -18.48
C LYS A 30 -24.20 3.83 -18.98
N ILE A 31 -23.06 3.63 -18.30
CA ILE A 31 -22.04 2.64 -18.69
C ILE A 31 -22.51 1.22 -18.37
N THR A 32 -23.09 1.00 -17.18
CA THR A 32 -23.48 -0.32 -16.68
C THR A 32 -24.89 -0.75 -17.07
N ASN A 33 -25.71 0.17 -17.59
CA ASN A 33 -27.15 0.01 -17.76
C ASN A 33 -27.90 -0.35 -16.45
N ILE A 34 -27.31 -0.04 -15.28
CA ILE A 34 -27.95 -0.21 -13.97
C ILE A 34 -28.75 1.05 -13.65
N PRO A 35 -29.99 0.95 -13.11
CA PRO A 35 -30.79 2.13 -12.77
C PRO A 35 -30.05 3.10 -11.83
N PRO A 36 -30.17 4.43 -12.02
CA PRO A 36 -29.46 5.42 -11.19
C PRO A 36 -29.70 5.26 -9.69
N ALA A 37 -30.92 4.91 -9.28
CA ALA A 37 -31.26 4.67 -7.87
C ALA A 37 -30.49 3.45 -7.29
N SER A 38 -30.30 2.41 -8.09
CA SER A 38 -29.52 1.23 -7.68
C SER A 38 -28.03 1.56 -7.59
N ILE A 39 -27.49 2.31 -8.55
CA ILE A 39 -26.12 2.83 -8.47
C ILE A 39 -25.95 3.66 -7.20
N TRP A 40 -26.86 4.60 -6.92
CA TRP A 40 -26.79 5.44 -5.73
C TRP A 40 -26.68 4.61 -4.44
N ARG A 41 -27.51 3.55 -4.29
CA ARG A 41 -27.41 2.64 -3.14
C ARG A 41 -26.07 1.94 -3.04
N ILE A 42 -25.49 1.53 -4.17
CA ILE A 42 -24.13 0.96 -4.22
C ILE A 42 -23.11 2.00 -3.74
N LEU A 43 -23.19 3.25 -4.22
CA LEU A 43 -22.26 4.32 -3.86
C LEU A 43 -22.34 4.68 -2.38
N VAL A 44 -23.55 4.73 -1.81
CA VAL A 44 -23.75 4.95 -0.38
C VAL A 44 -23.08 3.85 0.43
N ARG A 45 -23.22 2.58 0.05
CA ARG A 45 -22.50 1.48 0.71
C ARG A 45 -20.98 1.61 0.56
N PHE A 46 -20.49 1.94 -0.64
CA PHE A 46 -19.05 2.12 -0.87
C PHE A 46 -18.49 3.25 -0.01
N SER A 47 -19.23 4.35 0.12
CA SER A 47 -18.85 5.47 0.98
C SER A 47 -18.85 5.08 2.46
N ALA A 48 -19.85 4.34 2.93
CA ALA A 48 -19.90 3.82 4.29
C ALA A 48 -18.73 2.87 4.63
N LEU A 49 -18.25 2.12 3.63
CA LEU A 49 -17.06 1.26 3.74
C LEU A 49 -15.74 2.02 3.56
N GLY A 50 -15.79 3.31 3.21
CA GLY A 50 -14.62 4.15 2.95
C GLY A 50 -13.90 3.82 1.65
N LEU A 51 -14.56 3.17 0.69
CA LEU A 51 -13.97 2.83 -0.62
C LEU A 51 -13.99 4.01 -1.60
N ILE A 52 -14.95 4.90 -1.43
CA ILE A 52 -15.08 6.13 -2.22
C ILE A 52 -15.39 7.30 -1.29
N ILE A 53 -15.05 8.50 -1.74
CA ILE A 53 -15.45 9.77 -1.13
C ILE A 53 -16.29 10.56 -2.12
N LYS A 54 -17.27 11.31 -1.61
CA LYS A 54 -18.07 12.24 -2.41
C LYS A 54 -17.31 13.55 -2.55
N GLU A 55 -17.20 14.03 -3.78
CA GLU A 55 -16.71 15.36 -4.13
C GLU A 55 -17.83 16.18 -4.79
N GLU A 56 -17.62 17.48 -5.02
CA GLU A 56 -18.64 18.37 -5.60
C GLU A 56 -19.22 17.85 -6.92
N ARG A 57 -18.37 17.27 -7.78
CA ARG A 57 -18.74 16.84 -9.15
C ARG A 57 -18.88 15.33 -9.30
N GLY A 58 -18.83 14.55 -8.22
CA GLY A 58 -18.96 13.10 -8.30
C GLY A 58 -18.36 12.37 -7.11
N PHE A 59 -17.74 11.23 -7.39
CA PHE A 59 -17.11 10.39 -6.40
C PHE A 59 -15.70 10.02 -6.85
N LYS A 60 -14.77 9.99 -5.90
CA LYS A 60 -13.38 9.58 -6.08
C LYS A 60 -13.12 8.31 -5.30
N VAL A 61 -12.33 7.39 -5.86
CA VAL A 61 -11.89 6.17 -5.16
C VAL A 61 -10.79 6.51 -4.17
N THR A 62 -10.88 5.95 -2.97
CA THR A 62 -9.85 6.09 -1.93
C THR A 62 -8.73 5.06 -2.10
N PRO A 63 -7.57 5.22 -1.43
CA PRO A 63 -6.56 4.16 -1.34
C PRO A 63 -7.12 2.81 -0.85
N ARG A 64 -8.05 2.84 0.11
CA ARG A 64 -8.78 1.63 0.53
C ARG A 64 -9.59 1.03 -0.62
N GLY A 65 -10.36 1.85 -1.35
CA GLY A 65 -11.13 1.37 -2.50
C GLY A 65 -10.25 0.73 -3.58
N LEU A 66 -9.07 1.30 -3.81
CA LEU A 66 -8.06 0.76 -4.73
C LEU A 66 -7.56 -0.62 -4.27
N VAL A 67 -7.10 -0.75 -3.02
CA VAL A 67 -6.60 -2.02 -2.49
C VAL A 67 -7.70 -3.08 -2.47
N ILE A 68 -8.91 -2.74 -2.00
CA ILE A 68 -10.04 -3.68 -2.00
C ILE A 68 -10.39 -4.13 -3.43
N ALA A 69 -10.34 -3.23 -4.42
CA ALA A 69 -10.55 -3.61 -5.81
C ALA A 69 -9.47 -4.59 -6.32
N TYR A 70 -8.20 -4.38 -5.97
CA TYR A 70 -7.12 -5.30 -6.33
C TYR A 70 -7.33 -6.72 -5.80
N LEU A 71 -7.74 -6.81 -4.52
CA LEU A 71 -7.93 -8.07 -3.82
C LEU A 71 -9.16 -8.83 -4.31
N LEU A 72 -10.23 -8.13 -4.70
CA LEU A 72 -11.51 -8.75 -5.05
C LEU A 72 -11.77 -8.89 -6.57
N ILE A 73 -11.08 -8.12 -7.42
CA ILE A 73 -11.31 -8.13 -8.87
C ILE A 73 -10.10 -8.77 -9.56
N ASP A 74 -10.26 -10.03 -9.95
CA ASP A 74 -9.24 -10.81 -10.65
C ASP A 74 -9.25 -10.49 -12.16
N LYS A 75 -8.80 -9.28 -12.50
CA LYS A 75 -8.63 -8.80 -13.87
C LYS A 75 -7.35 -7.99 -13.98
N ASP A 76 -6.42 -8.42 -14.82
CA ASP A 76 -5.08 -7.82 -14.91
C ASP A 76 -5.10 -6.32 -15.20
N TYR A 77 -5.94 -5.87 -16.15
CA TYR A 77 -6.05 -4.45 -16.46
C TYR A 77 -6.56 -3.60 -15.29
N ILE A 78 -7.40 -4.17 -14.40
CA ILE A 78 -7.84 -3.49 -13.18
C ILE A 78 -6.70 -3.44 -12.17
N ARG A 79 -6.00 -4.56 -11.96
CA ARG A 79 -4.83 -4.64 -11.06
C ARG A 79 -3.72 -3.68 -11.46
N ASP A 80 -3.44 -3.58 -12.76
CA ASP A 80 -2.48 -2.62 -13.30
C ASP A 80 -2.91 -1.18 -13.04
N LYS A 81 -4.18 -0.84 -13.29
CA LYS A 81 -4.68 0.52 -13.04
C LYS A 81 -4.70 0.85 -11.55
N VAL A 82 -5.00 -0.12 -10.68
CA VAL A 82 -4.90 0.07 -9.23
C VAL A 82 -3.46 0.41 -8.84
N ALA A 83 -2.48 -0.37 -9.29
CA ALA A 83 -1.09 -0.15 -8.92
C ALA A 83 -0.57 1.22 -9.41
N GLU A 84 -0.96 1.64 -10.61
CA GLU A 84 -0.67 2.98 -11.13
C GLU A 84 -1.25 4.08 -10.23
N ARG A 85 -2.53 3.97 -9.86
CA ARG A 85 -3.20 4.95 -9.00
C ARG A 85 -2.67 4.97 -7.57
N LEU A 86 -2.38 3.81 -7.00
CA LEU A 86 -1.79 3.72 -5.66
C LEU A 86 -0.40 4.34 -5.63
N LYS A 87 0.37 4.20 -6.71
CA LYS A 87 1.66 4.89 -6.83
C LYS A 87 1.50 6.40 -6.70
N GLU A 88 0.51 6.98 -7.35
CA GLU A 88 0.20 8.42 -7.27
C GLU A 88 -0.31 8.83 -5.89
N GLU A 89 -1.34 8.12 -5.37
CA GLU A 89 -1.98 8.45 -4.09
C GLU A 89 -1.01 8.31 -2.90
N TRP A 90 -0.14 7.29 -2.91
CA TRP A 90 0.89 7.08 -1.89
C TRP A 90 2.19 7.84 -2.18
N LYS A 91 2.27 8.56 -3.31
CA LYS A 91 3.50 9.23 -3.79
C LYS A 91 4.70 8.28 -3.83
N TYR A 92 4.46 7.02 -4.14
CA TYR A 92 5.47 5.97 -4.10
C TYR A 92 6.47 6.14 -5.25
N LYS A 93 7.76 6.27 -4.93
CA LYS A 93 8.83 6.47 -5.93
C LYS A 93 9.29 5.20 -6.66
N GLY A 94 8.94 4.02 -6.16
CA GLY A 94 9.29 2.76 -6.81
C GLY A 94 8.49 2.49 -8.08
N ASP A 95 8.72 1.35 -8.71
CA ASP A 95 7.97 0.98 -9.92
C ASP A 95 6.59 0.37 -9.59
N LYS A 96 5.75 0.23 -10.62
CA LYS A 96 4.39 -0.31 -10.49
C LYS A 96 4.39 -1.81 -10.16
N GLU A 97 5.37 -2.56 -10.65
CA GLU A 97 5.45 -4.00 -10.43
C GLU A 97 5.84 -4.31 -8.98
N GLU A 98 6.65 -3.48 -8.33
CA GLU A 98 6.90 -3.53 -6.89
C GLU A 98 5.60 -3.43 -6.08
N LEU A 99 4.71 -2.49 -6.45
CA LEU A 99 3.41 -2.35 -5.79
C LEU A 99 2.50 -3.55 -6.04
N LYS A 100 2.53 -4.15 -7.24
CA LYS A 100 1.77 -5.38 -7.52
C LYS A 100 2.30 -6.55 -6.69
N GLY A 101 3.61 -6.71 -6.61
CA GLY A 101 4.26 -7.69 -5.74
C GLY A 101 3.82 -7.52 -4.29
N PHE A 102 3.86 -6.29 -3.78
CA PHE A 102 3.40 -5.96 -2.43
C PHE A 102 1.92 -6.31 -2.20
N LEU A 103 1.03 -5.96 -3.13
CA LEU A 103 -0.40 -6.25 -3.00
C LEU A 103 -0.71 -7.75 -3.07
N ASN A 104 0.05 -8.52 -3.85
CA ASN A 104 -0.03 -9.98 -3.88
C ASN A 104 0.43 -10.59 -2.55
N SER A 105 1.57 -10.14 -2.02
CA SER A 105 2.07 -10.56 -0.70
C SER A 105 1.09 -10.18 0.42
N LEU A 106 0.46 -9.00 0.32
CA LEU A 106 -0.62 -8.58 1.21
C LEU A 106 -1.82 -9.52 1.15
N GLN A 107 -2.29 -9.88 -0.05
CA GLN A 107 -3.39 -10.83 -0.20
C GLN A 107 -3.08 -12.16 0.48
N ALA A 108 -1.93 -12.76 0.17
CA ALA A 108 -1.49 -14.02 0.73
C ALA A 108 -1.38 -13.96 2.27
N PHE A 109 -0.86 -12.85 2.80
CA PHE A 109 -0.78 -12.60 4.24
C PHE A 109 -2.16 -12.54 4.90
N LEU A 110 -3.12 -11.80 4.32
CA LEU A 110 -4.47 -11.67 4.86
C LEU A 110 -5.19 -13.01 4.88
N GLU A 111 -5.05 -13.79 3.80
CA GLU A 111 -5.60 -15.14 3.67
C GLU A 111 -5.02 -16.08 4.73
N LYS A 112 -3.69 -16.14 4.83
CA LYS A 112 -2.98 -16.99 5.79
C LYS A 112 -3.38 -16.71 7.24
N ASN A 113 -3.62 -15.45 7.58
CA ASN A 113 -3.91 -15.01 8.94
C ASN A 113 -5.41 -14.82 9.22
N ASN A 114 -6.30 -15.15 8.26
CA ASN A 114 -7.75 -14.92 8.36
C ASN A 114 -8.12 -13.48 8.72
N ILE A 115 -7.35 -12.49 8.25
CA ILE A 115 -7.58 -11.07 8.51
C ILE A 115 -8.54 -10.55 7.44
N SER A 116 -9.58 -9.84 7.88
CA SER A 116 -10.48 -9.16 6.95
C SER A 116 -9.75 -7.97 6.30
N PRO A 117 -9.76 -7.83 4.96
CA PRO A 117 -9.19 -6.64 4.33
C PRO A 117 -9.93 -5.35 4.77
N PHE A 118 -11.17 -5.44 5.28
CA PHE A 118 -11.89 -4.25 5.74
C PHE A 118 -11.50 -3.79 7.15
N SER A 119 -10.66 -4.53 7.89
CA SER A 119 -10.18 -4.12 9.22
C SER A 119 -8.88 -3.30 9.18
N LEU A 120 -8.31 -3.07 7.99
CA LEU A 120 -7.02 -2.37 7.85
C LEU A 120 -7.16 -0.94 7.34
N CYS A 121 -6.14 -0.13 7.64
CA CYS A 121 -5.97 1.22 7.11
C CYS A 121 -5.03 1.20 5.90
N TYR A 122 -5.49 1.75 4.78
CA TYR A 122 -4.77 1.75 3.50
C TYR A 122 -4.36 3.16 3.04
N SER A 123 -4.50 4.16 3.91
CA SER A 123 -4.13 5.54 3.58
C SER A 123 -2.69 5.64 3.11
N GLU A 124 -1.83 4.77 3.64
CA GLU A 124 -0.39 4.78 3.47
C GLU A 124 0.16 3.35 3.49
N PRO A 125 1.19 3.04 2.68
CA PRO A 125 1.78 1.70 2.62
C PRO A 125 2.47 1.31 3.92
N LEU A 126 3.00 2.29 4.67
CA LEU A 126 3.74 2.06 5.92
C LEU A 126 2.89 1.35 6.97
N HIS A 127 1.61 1.74 7.15
CA HIS A 127 0.73 1.12 8.15
C HIS A 127 0.54 -0.38 7.90
N LEU A 128 0.42 -0.77 6.63
CA LEU A 128 0.25 -2.17 6.21
C LEU A 128 1.55 -2.95 6.39
N ALA A 129 2.65 -2.37 5.93
CA ALA A 129 3.94 -3.02 6.01
C ALA A 129 4.44 -3.20 7.46
N ILE A 130 4.17 -2.25 8.36
CA ILE A 130 4.45 -2.41 9.79
C ILE A 130 3.66 -3.57 10.38
N LEU A 131 2.35 -3.67 10.08
CA LEU A 131 1.52 -4.77 10.55
C LEU A 131 2.09 -6.13 10.11
N MET A 132 2.46 -6.25 8.83
CA MET A 132 3.01 -7.49 8.29
C MET A 132 4.38 -7.81 8.91
N ASN A 133 5.22 -6.79 9.11
CA ASN A 133 6.52 -6.99 9.74
C ASN A 133 6.41 -7.38 11.22
N MET A 134 5.45 -6.84 11.98
CA MET A 134 5.18 -7.25 13.37
C MET A 134 4.80 -8.73 13.50
N THR A 135 4.38 -9.37 12.41
CA THR A 135 4.10 -10.82 12.35
C THR A 135 5.28 -11.66 11.86
N ASN A 136 6.49 -11.08 11.77
CA ASN A 136 7.69 -11.70 11.21
C ASN A 136 7.49 -12.18 9.76
N CYS A 137 6.72 -11.43 8.96
CA CYS A 137 6.55 -11.70 7.54
C CYS A 137 7.81 -11.30 6.76
N ASP A 138 8.77 -12.23 6.61
CA ASP A 138 9.95 -12.03 5.78
C ASP A 138 9.62 -12.22 4.30
N ASP A 139 9.05 -11.19 3.70
CA ASP A 139 8.70 -11.13 2.28
C ASP A 139 9.42 -9.95 1.62
N GLU A 140 10.15 -10.23 0.54
CA GLU A 140 10.96 -9.24 -0.15
C GLU A 140 10.13 -8.08 -0.72
N ASN A 141 8.93 -8.34 -1.24
CA ASN A 141 8.07 -7.29 -1.80
C ASN A 141 7.59 -6.34 -0.70
N ILE A 142 7.25 -6.87 0.47
CA ILE A 142 6.88 -6.07 1.64
C ILE A 142 8.06 -5.23 2.10
N ASN A 143 9.21 -5.86 2.30
CA ASN A 143 10.42 -5.21 2.80
C ASN A 143 10.88 -4.09 1.87
N LYS A 144 10.74 -4.27 0.56
CA LYS A 144 11.11 -3.26 -0.45
C LYS A 144 10.20 -2.04 -0.40
N VAL A 145 8.88 -2.23 -0.36
CA VAL A 145 7.91 -1.11 -0.23
C VAL A 145 8.09 -0.40 1.11
N LEU A 146 8.21 -1.16 2.20
CA LEU A 146 8.44 -0.61 3.55
C LEU A 146 9.71 0.24 3.59
N GLY A 147 10.83 -0.32 3.17
CA GLY A 147 12.12 0.35 3.24
C GLY A 147 12.16 1.60 2.37
N ARG A 148 11.56 1.56 1.17
CA ARG A 148 11.48 2.73 0.30
C ARG A 148 10.62 3.84 0.91
N SER A 149 9.47 3.51 1.47
CA SER A 149 8.60 4.48 2.16
C SER A 149 9.30 5.10 3.38
N LEU A 150 9.97 4.29 4.19
CA LEU A 150 10.74 4.78 5.35
C LEU A 150 11.84 5.76 4.92
N LEU A 151 12.69 5.37 3.96
CA LEU A 151 13.79 6.20 3.45
C LEU A 151 13.32 7.52 2.82
N GLU A 152 12.07 7.61 2.40
CA GLU A 152 11.48 8.82 1.85
C GLU A 152 10.90 9.74 2.94
N TRP A 153 10.32 9.18 4.00
CA TRP A 153 9.64 9.96 5.03
C TRP A 153 10.53 10.41 6.16
N PHE A 154 11.59 9.66 6.45
CA PHE A 154 12.49 9.94 7.56
C PHE A 154 13.83 10.51 7.07
N PRO A 155 14.49 11.34 7.89
CA PRO A 155 15.86 11.77 7.62
C PRO A 155 16.79 10.58 7.45
N THR A 156 17.64 10.63 6.43
CA THR A 156 18.62 9.58 6.14
C THR A 156 20.04 10.11 6.33
N VAL A 157 20.93 9.22 6.76
CA VAL A 157 22.38 9.44 6.71
C VAL A 157 22.95 8.69 5.52
N THR A 158 24.01 9.24 4.92
CA THR A 158 24.80 8.51 3.94
C THR A 158 25.99 7.90 4.65
N THR A 159 26.04 6.57 4.67
CA THR A 159 27.11 5.80 5.29
C THR A 159 28.40 5.91 4.47
N SER A 160 29.54 5.56 5.05
CA SER A 160 30.86 5.59 4.39
C SER A 160 30.94 4.78 3.09
N ASN A 161 30.20 3.67 2.98
CA ASN A 161 30.09 2.87 1.76
C ASN A 161 29.05 3.43 0.74
N GLY A 162 28.46 4.59 1.01
CA GLY A 162 27.50 5.28 0.14
C GLY A 162 26.08 4.72 0.17
N CYS A 163 25.72 3.94 1.18
CA CYS A 163 24.34 3.51 1.39
C CYS A 163 23.54 4.62 2.08
N LYS A 164 22.25 4.74 1.76
CA LYS A 164 21.35 5.61 2.54
C LYS A 164 20.72 4.80 3.65
N ALA A 165 20.79 5.29 4.88
CA ALA A 165 20.31 4.55 6.05
C ALA A 165 19.51 5.45 6.99
N ILE A 166 18.52 4.85 7.65
CA ILE A 166 17.90 5.35 8.86
C ILE A 166 18.41 4.47 10.00
N LEU A 167 19.17 5.04 10.92
CA LEU A 167 19.76 4.32 12.03
C LEU A 167 18.83 4.35 13.25
N SER A 168 18.78 3.25 13.99
CA SER A 168 18.04 3.12 15.24
C SER A 168 18.77 2.17 16.18
N TYR A 169 18.28 2.07 17.42
CA TYR A 169 18.86 1.24 18.47
C TYR A 169 17.79 0.29 18.99
N ASN A 170 18.16 -0.97 19.23
CA ASN A 170 17.26 -1.93 19.88
C ASN A 170 17.22 -1.71 21.40
N SER A 171 16.47 -2.55 22.12
CA SER A 171 16.38 -2.49 23.59
C SER A 171 17.70 -2.75 24.33
N GLU A 172 18.67 -3.37 23.66
CA GLU A 172 20.00 -3.67 24.19
C GLU A 172 21.02 -2.57 23.85
N GLY A 173 20.60 -1.54 23.10
CA GLY A 173 21.48 -0.46 22.64
C GLY A 173 22.31 -0.80 21.40
N GLU A 174 22.05 -1.94 20.74
CA GLU A 174 22.72 -2.30 19.48
C GLU A 174 22.15 -1.48 18.31
N VAL A 175 23.05 -1.00 17.44
CA VAL A 175 22.66 -0.23 16.25
C VAL A 175 22.07 -1.16 15.20
N TYR A 176 20.99 -0.72 14.56
CA TYR A 176 20.48 -1.34 13.34
C TYR A 176 19.95 -0.30 12.37
N GLY A 177 19.86 -0.68 11.10
CA GLY A 177 19.23 0.12 10.06
C GLY A 177 17.74 -0.15 10.03
N LEU A 178 16.92 0.83 10.45
CA LEU A 178 15.46 0.75 10.33
C LEU A 178 15.06 0.54 8.87
N ALA A 179 15.67 1.31 7.97
CA ALA A 179 15.68 1.04 6.53
C ALA A 179 17.03 1.45 5.94
N VAL A 180 17.51 0.68 4.96
CA VAL A 180 18.78 0.91 4.29
C VAL A 180 18.63 0.65 2.79
N ASP A 181 19.12 1.55 1.96
CA ASP A 181 19.28 1.35 0.52
C ASP A 181 20.77 1.14 0.23
N CYS A 182 21.13 -0.14 0.10
CA CYS A 182 22.48 -0.58 -0.16
C CYS A 182 22.71 -0.77 -1.66
N LYS A 183 23.88 -0.34 -2.15
CA LYS A 183 24.25 -0.54 -3.57
C LYS A 183 24.27 -2.01 -4.01
N ILE A 184 24.63 -2.92 -3.10
CA ILE A 184 24.81 -4.35 -3.40
C ILE A 184 23.55 -5.15 -3.09
N SER A 185 23.02 -4.99 -1.86
CA SER A 185 21.92 -5.80 -1.36
C SER A 185 20.54 -5.17 -1.57
N GLY A 186 20.46 -4.01 -2.22
CA GLY A 186 19.24 -3.25 -2.42
C GLY A 186 18.65 -2.74 -1.11
N ILE A 187 17.33 -2.56 -1.11
CA ILE A 187 16.57 -2.05 0.03
C ILE A 187 16.38 -3.17 1.08
N LYS A 188 16.73 -2.87 2.32
CA LYS A 188 16.51 -3.73 3.50
C LYS A 188 15.86 -2.93 4.62
N VAL A 189 15.14 -3.62 5.50
CA VAL A 189 14.49 -3.07 6.69
C VAL A 189 14.92 -3.87 7.91
N PHE A 190 14.97 -3.23 9.08
CA PHE A 190 15.42 -3.84 10.34
C PHE A 190 16.77 -4.59 10.19
N HIS A 191 17.67 -4.02 9.40
CA HIS A 191 18.90 -4.67 8.96
C HIS A 191 20.04 -4.43 9.95
N LYS A 192 20.65 -5.50 10.45
CA LYS A 192 21.90 -5.44 11.20
C LYS A 192 23.08 -5.59 10.24
N CYS A 193 24.04 -4.68 10.34
CA CYS A 193 25.28 -4.72 9.56
C CYS A 193 26.42 -4.14 10.40
N PRO A 194 27.59 -4.82 10.50
CA PRO A 194 28.73 -4.34 11.29
C PRO A 194 29.20 -2.94 10.93
N LEU A 195 29.02 -2.55 9.66
CA LEU A 195 29.38 -1.22 9.18
C LEU A 195 28.53 -0.10 9.80
N LEU A 196 27.33 -0.41 10.31
CA LEU A 196 26.47 0.61 10.93
C LEU A 196 26.99 1.04 12.30
N ASP A 197 27.57 0.11 13.07
CA ASP A 197 28.18 0.43 14.37
C ASP A 197 29.40 1.36 14.20
N GLU A 198 30.24 1.08 13.20
CA GLU A 198 31.37 1.94 12.84
C GLU A 198 30.90 3.33 12.38
N GLU A 199 29.81 3.37 11.62
CA GLU A 199 29.25 4.60 11.10
C GLU A 199 28.68 5.50 12.20
N VAL A 200 27.98 4.93 13.19
CA VAL A 200 27.49 5.67 14.36
C VAL A 200 28.64 6.29 15.14
N LYS A 201 29.72 5.54 15.37
CA LYS A 201 30.92 6.08 16.05
C LYS A 201 31.52 7.26 15.28
N ARG A 202 31.60 7.17 13.95
CA ARG A 202 32.10 8.24 13.08
C ARG A 202 31.22 9.49 13.11
N LEU A 203 29.90 9.31 13.11
CA LEU A 203 28.94 10.42 13.12
C LEU A 203 28.92 11.16 14.46
N ASN A 204 29.07 10.44 15.58
CA ASN A 204 29.09 11.00 16.93
C ASN A 204 30.45 11.59 17.35
N ALA A 205 31.52 11.31 16.61
CA ALA A 205 32.85 11.89 16.84
C ALA A 205 33.01 13.32 16.28
N ARG A 206 31.95 13.89 15.70
CA ARG A 206 31.88 15.25 15.17
C ARG A 206 31.13 16.16 16.13
#